data_AF-A0A2I3EVE0-F1
#
_entry.id   AF-A0A2I3EVE0-F1
#
_cell.length_a   1.000
_cell.length_b   1.000
_cell.length_c   1.000
_cell.angle_alpha   90.00
_cell.angle_beta   90.00
_cell.angle_gamma   90.00
#
_symmetry.space_group_name_H-M   'P 1'
#
loop_
_entity.id
_entity.type
_entity.pdbx_description
1 polymer ?
#
loop_
_entity_poly.entity_id
_entity_poly.type
_entity_poly.pdbx_seq_one_letter_code
_entity_poly.pdbx_strand_id
1 'polypeptide(L)'
;MSLVAGRGPLSSNPAGWSSPPLPEHVVYVEPHHRRVQGFRGDRIVIDTERAVLVHRRNAPLSYAFPADAVGELPSEPVPEAPGFVHVPWDAVDTWLEEGRKLVHYPPNPYHRVDCRPTRRRLRVDVAGTTLVDTDDTVIVFETALEPRLYVDPALVRTDLLRPTDTSSYCNYKGFATYWAAVIGDTIVQDVAWSYPDPPPESLPIKGYLSFDPARADVAAELPS
;
A
#
# COMPACT_ATOMS: atom_id res chain seq x y z
N MET A 1 0.42 1.62 -3.79
CA MET A 1 -0.01 2.87 -4.47
C MET A 1 -0.17 2.68 -5.98
N SER A 2 -1.19 3.31 -6.58
CA SER A 2 -1.57 3.18 -7.99
C SER A 2 -0.92 4.28 -8.87
N LEU A 3 -1.14 4.30 -10.19
CA LEU A 3 -0.83 5.44 -11.08
C LEU A 3 -1.34 6.79 -10.53
N VAL A 4 -2.32 6.73 -9.63
CA VAL A 4 -3.13 7.83 -9.11
C VAL A 4 -2.75 8.32 -7.70
N ALA A 5 -1.88 7.59 -6.98
CA ALA A 5 -1.60 7.83 -5.56
C ALA A 5 -0.11 8.13 -5.32
N GLY A 6 0.20 8.79 -4.20
CA GLY A 6 1.56 9.23 -3.88
C GLY A 6 2.09 10.15 -4.97
N ARG A 7 3.23 9.80 -5.55
CA ARG A 7 3.87 10.53 -6.66
C ARG A 7 3.67 9.86 -8.03
N GLY A 8 2.57 9.13 -8.21
CA GLY A 8 2.22 8.49 -9.48
C GLY A 8 1.91 9.49 -10.60
N PRO A 9 1.97 9.09 -11.88
CA PRO A 9 1.81 10.00 -13.03
C PRO A 9 0.41 10.64 -13.15
N LEU A 10 -0.62 10.02 -12.58
CA LEU A 10 -2.00 10.54 -12.50
C LEU A 10 -2.33 11.08 -11.10
N SER A 11 -1.34 11.37 -10.27
CA SER A 11 -1.54 12.04 -8.98
C SER A 11 -1.58 13.57 -9.12
N SER A 12 -1.90 14.26 -8.03
CA SER A 12 -1.82 15.71 -7.91
C SER A 12 -0.37 16.21 -7.71
N ASN A 13 0.55 15.30 -7.38
CA ASN A 13 1.96 15.60 -7.09
C ASN A 13 2.91 14.54 -7.71
N PRO A 14 2.96 14.41 -9.06
CA PRO A 14 3.74 13.37 -9.72
C PRO A 14 5.26 13.51 -9.47
N ALA A 15 5.98 12.40 -9.49
CA ALA A 15 7.45 12.38 -9.34
C ALA A 15 8.17 12.92 -10.58
N GLY A 16 7.50 12.92 -11.73
CA GLY A 16 8.01 13.41 -13.02
C GLY A 16 7.03 14.35 -13.70
N TRP A 17 7.32 14.66 -14.97
CA TRP A 17 6.48 15.53 -15.80
C TRP A 17 6.05 14.81 -17.08
N SER A 18 4.88 15.17 -17.58
CA SER A 18 4.39 14.70 -18.89
C SER A 18 4.77 15.70 -19.97
N SER A 19 5.19 15.19 -21.13
CA SER A 19 5.43 16.00 -22.32
C SER A 19 4.74 15.35 -23.53
N PRO A 20 3.65 15.93 -24.07
CA PRO A 20 2.97 17.14 -23.60
C PRO A 20 2.30 16.97 -22.22
N PRO A 21 1.88 18.07 -21.54
CA PRO A 21 1.10 17.98 -20.30
C PRO A 21 -0.16 17.12 -20.46
N LEU A 22 -0.51 16.38 -19.41
CA LEU A 22 -1.75 15.59 -19.41
C LEU A 22 -2.97 16.53 -19.38
N PRO A 23 -4.03 16.25 -20.16
CA PRO A 23 -5.31 16.92 -20.01
C PRO A 23 -5.87 16.83 -18.57
N GLU A 24 -6.76 17.76 -18.21
CA GLU A 24 -7.36 17.78 -16.86
C GLU A 24 -8.16 16.51 -16.55
N HIS A 25 -8.85 15.98 -17.57
CA HIS A 25 -9.68 14.77 -17.47
C HIS A 25 -9.04 13.63 -18.26
N VAL A 26 -8.06 12.97 -17.64
CA VAL A 26 -7.44 11.76 -18.17
C VAL A 26 -7.89 10.56 -17.35
N VAL A 27 -8.39 9.55 -18.06
CA VAL A 27 -8.70 8.23 -17.53
C VAL A 27 -7.94 7.21 -18.36
N TYR A 28 -7.21 6.32 -17.69
CA TYR A 28 -6.54 5.20 -18.34
C TYR A 28 -7.30 3.91 -18.01
N VAL A 29 -7.80 3.24 -19.04
CA VAL A 29 -8.52 1.97 -18.94
C VAL A 29 -7.67 0.88 -19.57
N GLU A 30 -7.42 -0.21 -18.85
CA GLU A 30 -6.65 -1.34 -19.36
C GLU A 30 -7.38 -2.67 -19.09
N PRO A 31 -7.25 -3.67 -19.99
CA PRO A 31 -7.73 -5.03 -19.73
C PRO A 31 -7.09 -5.62 -18.47
N HIS A 32 -7.90 -6.33 -17.68
CA HIS A 32 -7.44 -7.06 -16.51
C HIS A 32 -7.77 -8.53 -16.66
N HIS A 33 -6.85 -9.26 -17.28
CA HIS A 33 -7.04 -10.67 -17.65
C HIS A 33 -7.04 -11.65 -16.48
N ARG A 34 -6.99 -11.17 -15.24
CA ARG A 34 -7.07 -12.01 -14.05
C ARG A 34 -8.52 -12.31 -13.72
N ARG A 35 -8.80 -13.52 -13.26
CA ARG A 35 -10.12 -13.90 -12.77
C ARG A 35 -10.45 -13.13 -11.49
N VAL A 36 -11.51 -12.34 -11.55
CA VAL A 36 -12.06 -11.59 -10.41
C VAL A 36 -13.38 -12.21 -9.99
N GLN A 37 -13.51 -12.47 -8.70
CA GLN A 37 -14.72 -13.03 -8.10
C GLN A 37 -15.22 -12.15 -6.96
N GLY A 38 -16.52 -11.94 -6.92
CA GLY A 38 -17.22 -11.25 -5.83
C GLY A 38 -18.22 -12.19 -5.15
N PHE A 39 -18.22 -12.22 -3.82
CA PHE A 39 -19.04 -13.14 -3.00
C PHE A 39 -20.01 -12.38 -2.10
N ARG A 40 -21.25 -12.85 -2.01
CA ARG A 40 -22.21 -12.49 -0.95
C ARG A 40 -22.49 -13.74 -0.10
N GLY A 41 -22.07 -13.74 1.15
CA GLY A 41 -21.89 -14.95 1.93
C GLY A 41 -21.04 -15.97 1.17
N ASP A 42 -21.52 -17.20 1.06
CA ASP A 42 -20.84 -18.27 0.32
C ASP A 42 -21.17 -18.30 -1.19
N ARG A 43 -22.03 -17.38 -1.67
CA ARG A 43 -22.47 -17.35 -3.07
C ARG A 43 -21.61 -16.42 -3.91
N ILE A 44 -21.09 -16.94 -5.01
CA ILE A 44 -20.45 -16.15 -6.07
C ILE A 44 -21.53 -15.33 -6.80
N VAL A 45 -21.34 -14.01 -6.86
CA VAL A 45 -22.23 -13.05 -7.55
C VAL A 45 -21.54 -12.31 -8.70
N ILE A 46 -20.21 -12.31 -8.75
CA ILE A 46 -19.39 -11.92 -9.91
C ILE A 46 -18.36 -13.01 -10.12
N ASP A 47 -18.16 -13.44 -11.36
CA ASP A 47 -17.08 -14.36 -11.74
C ASP A 47 -16.69 -14.11 -13.20
N THR A 48 -15.55 -13.45 -13.42
CA THR A 48 -15.16 -13.04 -14.78
C THR A 48 -13.66 -12.79 -14.92
N GLU A 49 -13.12 -13.07 -16.10
CA GLU A 49 -11.77 -12.67 -16.55
C GLU A 49 -11.82 -11.46 -17.49
N ARG A 50 -13.02 -10.90 -17.70
CA ARG A 50 -13.28 -9.78 -18.61
C ARG A 50 -13.29 -8.44 -17.88
N ALA A 51 -12.75 -8.35 -16.67
CA ALA A 51 -12.68 -7.07 -15.97
C ALA A 51 -11.70 -6.11 -16.68
N VAL A 52 -11.89 -4.82 -16.48
CA VAL A 52 -10.91 -3.78 -16.82
C VAL A 52 -10.52 -3.02 -15.56
N LEU A 53 -9.29 -2.52 -15.52
CA LEU A 53 -8.84 -1.59 -14.50
C LEU A 53 -9.06 -0.16 -14.98
N VAL A 54 -9.63 0.68 -14.12
CA VAL A 54 -9.90 2.08 -14.42
C VAL A 54 -9.09 2.98 -13.49
N HIS A 55 -8.13 3.70 -14.08
CA HIS A 55 -7.26 4.64 -13.39
C HIS A 55 -7.75 6.06 -13.63
N ARG A 56 -8.28 6.70 -12.59
CA ARG A 56 -8.74 8.10 -12.62
C ARG A 56 -7.83 8.96 -11.77
N ARG A 57 -7.53 10.17 -12.26
CA ARG A 57 -6.67 11.12 -11.55
C ARG A 57 -7.13 11.30 -10.10
N ASN A 58 -6.21 11.16 -9.14
CA ASN A 58 -6.46 11.30 -7.70
C ASN A 58 -7.57 10.41 -7.10
N ALA A 59 -7.96 9.33 -7.77
CA ALA A 59 -8.96 8.38 -7.26
C ALA A 59 -8.35 6.98 -7.12
N PRO A 60 -8.74 6.17 -6.12
CA PRO A 60 -8.31 4.79 -6.02
C PRO A 60 -8.52 4.01 -7.33
N LEU A 61 -7.64 3.05 -7.58
CA LEU A 61 -7.82 2.10 -8.67
C LEU A 61 -9.15 1.36 -8.48
N SER A 62 -9.88 1.11 -9.56
CA SER A 62 -11.18 0.42 -9.52
C SER A 62 -11.28 -0.62 -10.63
N TYR A 63 -12.04 -1.68 -10.39
CA TYR A 63 -12.50 -2.56 -11.48
C TYR A 63 -13.70 -1.93 -12.17
N ALA A 64 -13.84 -2.21 -13.47
CA ALA A 64 -15.12 -2.20 -14.14
C ALA A 64 -15.36 -3.55 -14.79
N PHE A 65 -16.61 -3.98 -14.79
CA PHE A 65 -17.04 -5.29 -15.25
C PHE A 65 -17.99 -5.15 -16.43
N PRO A 66 -18.02 -6.09 -17.38
CA PRO A 66 -19.10 -6.14 -18.35
C PRO A 66 -20.46 -6.12 -17.64
N ALA A 67 -21.42 -5.33 -18.14
CA ALA A 67 -22.73 -5.19 -17.51
C ALA A 67 -23.48 -6.53 -17.35
N ASP A 68 -23.25 -7.47 -18.27
CA ASP A 68 -23.81 -8.83 -18.22
C ASP A 68 -23.19 -9.72 -17.12
N ALA A 69 -22.05 -9.34 -16.52
CA ALA A 69 -21.31 -10.12 -15.54
C ALA A 69 -21.66 -9.80 -14.08
N VAL A 70 -22.43 -8.73 -13.82
CA VAL A 70 -22.69 -8.22 -12.46
C VAL A 70 -24.09 -8.52 -11.92
N GLY A 71 -24.98 -9.07 -12.74
CA GLY A 71 -26.35 -9.42 -12.34
C GLY A 71 -27.13 -8.21 -11.81
N GLU A 72 -27.75 -8.37 -10.63
CA GLU A 72 -28.58 -7.34 -9.97
C GLU A 72 -27.78 -6.48 -8.97
N LEU A 73 -26.45 -6.55 -8.98
CA LEU A 73 -25.62 -5.73 -8.08
C LEU A 73 -25.81 -4.23 -8.40
N PRO A 74 -25.78 -3.36 -7.36
CA PRO A 74 -25.74 -1.92 -7.60
C PRO A 74 -24.52 -1.61 -8.46
N SER A 75 -24.74 -0.84 -9.52
CA SER A 75 -23.68 -0.54 -10.48
C SER A 75 -23.93 0.77 -11.21
N GLU A 76 -22.85 1.40 -11.66
CA GLU A 76 -22.87 2.65 -12.41
C GLU A 76 -22.12 2.48 -13.73
N PRO A 77 -22.65 2.98 -14.87
CA PRO A 77 -21.93 2.92 -16.14
C PRO A 77 -20.56 3.60 -16.06
N VAL A 78 -19.57 3.02 -16.75
CA VAL A 78 -18.24 3.62 -16.92
C VAL A 78 -18.17 4.27 -18.31
N PRO A 79 -18.30 5.60 -18.45
CA PRO A 79 -18.38 6.25 -19.76
C PRO A 79 -17.14 6.00 -20.62
N GLU A 80 -15.98 5.81 -19.99
CA GLU A 80 -14.70 5.57 -20.66
C GLU A 80 -14.55 4.13 -21.18
N ALA A 81 -15.45 3.22 -20.80
CA ALA A 81 -15.49 1.83 -21.23
C ALA A 81 -16.94 1.41 -21.54
N PRO A 82 -17.47 1.73 -22.73
CA PRO A 82 -18.85 1.40 -23.09
C PRO A 82 -19.16 -0.08 -22.92
N GLY A 83 -20.28 -0.39 -22.26
CA GLY A 83 -20.69 -1.76 -21.92
C GLY A 83 -20.14 -2.27 -20.58
N PHE A 84 -19.30 -1.48 -19.90
CA PHE A 84 -18.79 -1.78 -18.57
C PHE A 84 -19.46 -0.92 -17.49
N VAL A 85 -19.52 -1.49 -16.29
CA VAL A 85 -20.08 -0.85 -15.10
C VAL A 85 -19.12 -0.99 -13.91
N HIS A 86 -19.09 0.04 -13.08
CA HIS A 86 -18.43 0.03 -11.78
C HIS A 86 -19.40 -0.54 -10.74
N VAL A 87 -18.92 -1.48 -9.94
CA VAL A 87 -19.67 -2.04 -8.79
C VAL A 87 -19.02 -1.49 -7.53
N PRO A 88 -19.77 -0.84 -6.61
CA PRO A 88 -19.23 -0.39 -5.33
C PRO A 88 -18.51 -1.51 -4.58
N TRP A 89 -17.39 -1.20 -3.93
CA TRP A 89 -16.56 -2.22 -3.27
C TRP A 89 -17.31 -3.00 -2.19
N ASP A 90 -18.21 -2.33 -1.47
CA ASP A 90 -19.07 -2.87 -0.41
C ASP A 90 -20.34 -3.55 -0.93
N ALA A 91 -20.54 -3.61 -2.25
CA ALA A 91 -21.67 -4.35 -2.83
C ALA A 91 -21.57 -5.87 -2.63
N VAL A 92 -20.39 -6.38 -2.25
CA VAL A 92 -20.11 -7.80 -1.96
C VAL A 92 -19.26 -7.91 -0.69
N ASP A 93 -19.32 -9.07 -0.03
CA ASP A 93 -18.66 -9.31 1.26
C ASP A 93 -17.19 -9.68 1.11
N THR A 94 -16.82 -10.29 -0.01
CA THR A 94 -15.43 -10.70 -0.28
C THR A 94 -15.12 -10.63 -1.77
N TRP A 95 -13.96 -10.04 -2.07
CA TRP A 95 -13.35 -10.01 -3.39
C TRP A 95 -12.17 -10.98 -3.43
N LEU A 96 -12.11 -11.81 -4.47
CA LEU A 96 -10.94 -12.60 -4.82
C LEU A 96 -10.40 -12.19 -6.20
N GLU A 97 -9.08 -12.14 -6.34
CA GLU A 97 -8.38 -12.08 -7.63
C GLU A 97 -7.41 -13.25 -7.69
N GLU A 98 -7.57 -14.15 -8.65
CA GLU A 98 -6.75 -15.38 -8.75
C GLU A 98 -6.67 -16.14 -7.41
N GLY A 99 -7.78 -16.20 -6.68
CA GLY A 99 -7.87 -16.83 -5.36
C GLY A 99 -7.31 -16.00 -4.20
N ARG A 100 -6.64 -14.87 -4.45
CA ARG A 100 -6.17 -13.96 -3.41
C ARG A 100 -7.32 -13.08 -2.91
N LYS A 101 -7.58 -13.11 -1.60
CA LYS A 101 -8.51 -12.18 -0.95
C LYS A 101 -8.00 -10.74 -1.01
N LEU A 102 -8.87 -9.82 -1.45
CA LEU A 102 -8.63 -8.38 -1.50
C LEU A 102 -9.34 -7.68 -0.34
N VAL A 103 -8.84 -6.51 0.07
CA VAL A 103 -9.35 -5.80 1.28
C VAL A 103 -10.04 -4.48 0.95
N HIS A 104 -9.41 -3.58 0.20
CA HIS A 104 -9.94 -2.21 0.01
C HIS A 104 -10.13 -1.78 -1.44
N TYR A 105 -9.28 -2.25 -2.35
CA TYR A 105 -9.31 -1.90 -3.77
C TYR A 105 -8.38 -2.86 -4.54
N PRO A 106 -8.51 -2.94 -5.88
CA PRO A 106 -7.65 -3.78 -6.72
C PRO A 106 -6.15 -3.47 -6.55
N PRO A 107 -5.28 -4.49 -6.47
CA PRO A 107 -3.83 -4.28 -6.58
C PRO A 107 -3.48 -3.66 -7.94
N ASN A 108 -2.56 -2.70 -7.96
CA ASN A 108 -2.07 -2.08 -9.19
C ASN A 108 -1.01 -2.99 -9.84
N PRO A 109 -1.17 -3.41 -11.11
CA PRO A 109 -0.19 -4.26 -11.81
C PRO A 109 1.19 -3.59 -11.99
N TYR A 110 1.26 -2.26 -11.96
CA TYR A 110 2.52 -1.50 -12.07
C TYR A 110 3.21 -1.26 -10.72
N HIS A 111 2.59 -1.66 -9.61
CA HIS A 111 3.17 -1.43 -8.30
C HIS A 111 4.25 -2.45 -7.99
N ARG A 112 5.40 -1.95 -7.55
CA ARG A 112 6.54 -2.76 -7.13
C ARG A 112 7.01 -2.31 -5.76
N VAL A 113 7.43 -3.31 -4.99
CA VAL A 113 8.20 -3.14 -3.76
C VAL A 113 9.56 -3.77 -4.04
N ASP A 114 10.62 -2.98 -3.90
CA ASP A 114 11.99 -3.45 -4.03
C ASP A 114 12.72 -3.24 -2.70
N CYS A 115 13.06 -4.35 -2.05
CA CYS A 115 13.77 -4.38 -0.77
C CYS A 115 15.24 -4.70 -1.02
N ARG A 116 16.14 -3.77 -0.69
CA ARG A 116 17.58 -3.92 -0.91
C ARG A 116 18.35 -3.77 0.39
N PRO A 117 19.18 -4.76 0.79
CA PRO A 117 20.18 -4.53 1.82
C PRO A 117 21.07 -3.34 1.44
N THR A 118 21.44 -2.52 2.41
CA THR A 118 22.26 -1.33 2.20
C THR A 118 23.09 -1.00 3.43
N ARG A 119 23.94 0.03 3.31
CA ARG A 119 24.77 0.60 4.38
C ARG A 119 24.42 2.06 4.66
N ARG A 120 23.17 2.44 4.40
CA ARG A 120 22.64 3.78 4.64
C ARG A 120 22.29 3.89 6.12
N ARG A 121 22.82 4.93 6.78
CA ARG A 121 22.59 5.12 8.21
C ARG A 121 21.15 5.46 8.51
N LEU A 122 20.63 4.83 9.55
CA LEU A 122 19.37 5.15 10.22
C LEU A 122 19.67 5.44 11.69
N ARG A 123 19.33 6.65 12.13
CA ARG A 123 19.30 7.04 13.53
C ARG A 123 17.91 7.52 13.92
N VAL A 124 17.39 6.99 15.01
CA VAL A 124 16.06 7.35 15.54
C VAL A 124 16.16 7.67 17.02
N ASP A 125 15.80 8.89 17.37
CA ASP A 125 15.75 9.39 18.73
C ASP A 125 14.30 9.70 19.11
N VAL A 126 13.88 9.27 20.32
CA VAL A 126 12.55 9.55 20.89
C VAL A 126 12.74 10.09 22.29
N ALA A 127 12.19 11.28 22.56
CA ALA A 127 12.31 11.95 23.85
C ALA A 127 13.76 12.01 24.38
N GLY A 128 14.73 12.27 23.49
CA GLY A 128 16.17 12.34 23.82
C GLY A 128 16.86 10.98 24.02
N THR A 129 16.16 9.86 23.80
CA THR A 129 16.74 8.50 23.89
C THR A 129 16.85 7.88 22.50
N THR A 130 18.05 7.41 22.15
CA THR A 130 18.31 6.71 20.88
C THR A 130 17.70 5.31 20.93
N LEU A 131 16.76 5.03 20.02
CA LEU A 131 16.17 3.69 19.85
C LEU A 131 17.00 2.84 18.89
N VAL A 132 17.60 3.45 17.87
CA VAL A 132 18.45 2.80 16.87
C VAL A 132 19.47 3.80 16.33
N ASP A 133 20.69 3.33 16.10
CA ASP A 133 21.74 4.03 15.37
C ASP A 133 22.62 2.98 14.68
N THR A 134 22.35 2.73 13.40
CA THR A 134 23.00 1.66 12.63
C THR A 134 23.06 2.02 11.13
N ASP A 135 24.01 1.42 10.42
CA ASP A 135 24.05 1.42 8.95
C ASP A 135 23.55 0.11 8.35
N ASP A 136 23.34 -0.94 9.14
CA ASP A 136 22.85 -2.23 8.69
C ASP A 136 21.33 -2.18 8.52
N THR A 137 20.90 -1.80 7.32
CA THR A 137 19.51 -1.53 6.99
C THR A 137 19.09 -2.17 5.67
N VAL A 138 17.78 -2.30 5.49
CA VAL A 138 17.16 -2.63 4.21
C VAL A 138 16.42 -1.39 3.74
N ILE A 139 16.82 -0.83 2.59
CA ILE A 139 16.07 0.24 1.94
C ILE A 139 14.93 -0.36 1.11
N VAL A 140 13.74 0.21 1.26
CA VAL A 140 12.54 -0.17 0.52
C VAL A 140 12.20 0.94 -0.44
N PHE A 141 12.21 0.61 -1.74
CA PHE A 141 11.67 1.42 -2.80
C PHE A 141 10.26 0.92 -3.12
N GLU A 142 9.26 1.73 -2.82
CA GLU A 142 7.88 1.43 -3.17
C GLU A 142 7.41 2.39 -4.26
N THR A 143 6.76 1.85 -5.31
CA THR A 143 6.29 2.67 -6.44
C THR A 143 5.50 3.88 -5.96
N ALA A 144 5.91 5.06 -6.43
CA ALA A 144 5.31 6.36 -6.14
C ALA A 144 5.41 6.83 -4.67
N LEU A 145 6.31 6.22 -3.87
CA LEU A 145 6.58 6.63 -2.50
C LEU A 145 8.04 7.00 -2.27
N GLU A 146 8.27 7.82 -1.24
CA GLU A 146 9.62 8.06 -0.73
C GLU A 146 10.22 6.77 -0.17
N PRO A 147 11.52 6.52 -0.40
CA PRO A 147 12.18 5.34 0.14
C PRO A 147 12.14 5.34 1.68
N ARG A 148 12.08 4.15 2.28
CA ARG A 148 12.12 3.97 3.73
C ARG A 148 13.20 2.97 4.11
N LEU A 149 13.90 3.23 5.21
CA LEU A 149 14.84 2.28 5.79
C LEU A 149 14.12 1.42 6.82
N TYR A 150 14.31 0.11 6.69
CA TYR A 150 13.88 -0.91 7.64
C TYR A 150 15.10 -1.49 8.32
N VAL A 151 14.96 -1.82 9.60
CA VAL A 151 16.04 -2.34 10.44
C VAL A 151 15.60 -3.60 11.17
N ASP A 152 16.53 -4.55 11.31
CA ASP A 152 16.32 -5.75 12.10
C ASP A 152 16.03 -5.36 13.57
N PRO A 153 14.97 -5.90 14.21
CA PRO A 153 14.67 -5.61 15.61
C PRO A 153 15.84 -5.89 16.59
N ALA A 154 16.79 -6.77 16.24
CA ALA A 154 17.99 -7.02 17.05
C ALA A 154 18.93 -5.80 17.15
N LEU A 155 18.82 -4.84 16.24
CA LEU A 155 19.60 -3.58 16.24
C LEU A 155 18.83 -2.41 16.87
N VAL A 156 17.61 -2.65 17.35
CA VAL A 156 16.73 -1.66 17.96
C VAL A 156 16.62 -1.94 19.46
N ARG A 157 16.55 -0.90 20.29
CA ARG A 157 16.19 -0.96 21.72
C ARG A 157 14.72 -1.34 21.89
N THR A 158 14.38 -2.57 21.52
CA THR A 158 13.02 -3.13 21.60
C THR A 158 12.55 -3.31 23.04
N ASP A 159 13.46 -3.30 24.02
CA ASP A 159 13.14 -3.20 25.45
C ASP A 159 12.39 -1.91 25.82
N LEU A 160 12.51 -0.88 24.97
CA LEU A 160 11.81 0.40 25.11
C LEU A 160 10.54 0.47 24.25
N LEU A 161 10.18 -0.60 23.54
CA LEU A 161 9.02 -0.67 22.66
C LEU A 161 7.93 -1.57 23.23
N ARG A 162 6.67 -1.16 23.05
CA ARG A 162 5.48 -1.93 23.40
C ARG A 162 4.53 -1.99 22.21
N PRO A 163 3.96 -3.16 21.86
CA PRO A 163 2.98 -3.23 20.77
C PRO A 163 1.72 -2.45 21.15
N THR A 164 1.11 -1.80 20.16
CA THR A 164 -0.18 -1.12 20.28
C THR A 164 -1.28 -1.93 19.60
N ASP A 165 -2.54 -1.58 19.86
CA ASP A 165 -3.69 -2.19 19.17
C ASP A 165 -3.88 -1.63 17.74
N THR A 166 -3.06 -0.65 17.35
CA THR A 166 -3.11 -0.02 16.03
C THR A 166 -2.63 -1.02 14.97
N SER A 167 -3.42 -1.17 13.91
CA SER A 167 -3.03 -1.89 12.70
C SER A 167 -3.50 -1.17 11.45
N SER A 168 -2.79 -1.36 10.34
CA SER A 168 -3.17 -0.82 9.04
C SER A 168 -2.92 -1.86 7.95
N TYR A 169 -3.63 -1.78 6.84
CA TYR A 169 -3.47 -2.73 5.73
C TYR A 169 -2.86 -2.07 4.51
N CYS A 170 -1.84 -2.72 3.94
CA CYS A 170 -1.27 -2.37 2.65
C CYS A 170 -1.42 -3.55 1.67
N ASN A 171 -2.00 -3.28 0.49
CA ASN A 171 -2.13 -4.26 -0.60
C ASN A 171 -0.82 -4.95 -1.01
N TYR A 172 0.34 -4.38 -0.66
CA TYR A 172 1.65 -4.85 -1.13
C TYR A 172 2.57 -5.32 0.00
N LYS A 173 2.20 -5.08 1.26
CA LYS A 173 3.00 -5.45 2.44
C LYS A 173 2.21 -6.21 3.50
N GLY A 174 0.89 -6.33 3.35
CA GLY A 174 0.02 -6.99 4.32
C GLY A 174 -0.38 -6.07 5.46
N PHE A 175 -0.66 -6.65 6.62
CA PHE A 175 -1.02 -5.91 7.82
C PHE A 175 0.23 -5.40 8.53
N ALA A 176 0.28 -4.09 8.77
CA ALA A 176 1.26 -3.47 9.63
C ALA A 176 0.78 -3.53 11.09
N THR A 177 1.70 -3.85 11.99
CA THR A 177 1.54 -3.73 13.44
C THR A 177 2.39 -2.57 13.96
N TYR A 178 1.88 -1.82 14.93
CA TYR A 178 2.53 -0.62 15.44
C TYR A 178 3.05 -0.79 16.87
N TRP A 179 4.04 0.04 17.22
CA TRP A 179 4.74 -0.01 18.49
C TRP A 179 4.85 1.41 19.07
N ALA A 180 4.57 1.54 20.36
CA ALA A 180 4.82 2.73 21.14
C ALA A 180 6.22 2.68 21.77
N ALA A 181 6.90 3.82 21.86
CA ALA A 181 8.11 3.95 22.68
C ALA A 181 7.73 4.38 24.10
N VAL A 182 8.33 3.71 25.09
CA VAL A 182 8.11 3.95 26.53
C VAL A 182 9.45 4.35 27.14
N ILE A 183 9.64 5.65 27.39
CA ILE A 183 10.88 6.26 27.91
C ILE A 183 10.59 6.92 29.25
N GLY A 184 10.87 6.21 30.34
CA GLY A 184 10.45 6.65 31.68
C GLY A 184 8.92 6.84 31.73
N ASP A 185 8.48 8.03 32.08
CA ASP A 185 7.05 8.39 32.11
C ASP A 185 6.50 8.86 30.75
N THR A 186 7.36 8.99 29.73
CA THR A 186 6.97 9.44 28.39
C THR A 186 6.57 8.26 27.52
N ILE A 187 5.37 8.31 26.96
CA ILE A 187 4.89 7.30 26.01
C ILE A 187 4.56 8.00 24.68
N VAL A 188 5.25 7.58 23.61
CA VAL A 188 4.96 8.04 22.25
C VAL A 188 4.33 6.89 21.47
N GLN A 189 3.04 7.02 21.17
CA GLN A 189 2.26 6.00 20.47
C GLN A 189 2.67 5.87 19.00
N ASP A 190 2.59 4.66 18.47
CA ASP A 190 2.73 4.33 17.04
C ASP A 190 4.00 4.91 16.36
N VAL A 191 5.11 4.94 17.10
CA VAL A 191 6.39 5.51 16.63
C VAL A 191 7.11 4.62 15.63
N ALA A 192 6.89 3.32 15.69
CA ALA A 192 7.43 2.34 14.77
C ALA A 192 6.33 1.40 14.26
N TRP A 193 6.53 0.83 13.08
CA TRP A 193 5.69 -0.21 12.53
C TRP A 193 6.52 -1.38 11.98
N SER A 194 5.88 -2.53 11.87
CA SER A 194 6.45 -3.75 11.29
C SER A 194 5.41 -4.51 10.48
N TYR A 195 5.86 -5.33 9.53
CA TYR A 195 5.04 -6.30 8.81
C TYR A 195 5.41 -7.72 9.26
N PRO A 196 4.64 -8.35 10.16
CA PRO A 196 4.96 -9.69 10.68
C PRO A 196 4.75 -10.81 9.65
N ASP A 197 3.81 -10.62 8.71
CA ASP A 197 3.51 -11.62 7.67
C ASP A 197 3.28 -10.93 6.31
N PRO A 198 4.34 -10.38 5.70
CA PRO A 198 4.23 -9.72 4.41
C PRO A 198 4.11 -10.75 3.26
N PRO A 199 3.53 -10.35 2.11
CA PRO A 199 3.52 -11.18 0.92
C PRO A 199 4.95 -11.40 0.37
N PRO A 200 5.15 -12.39 -0.54
CA PRO A 200 6.46 -12.77 -1.06
C PRO A 200 7.36 -11.61 -1.51
N GLU A 201 6.78 -10.60 -2.15
CA GLU A 201 7.50 -9.43 -2.68
C GLU A 201 8.11 -8.54 -1.59
N SER A 202 7.58 -8.61 -0.36
CA SER A 202 8.04 -7.82 0.80
C SER A 202 8.63 -8.70 1.91
N LEU A 203 8.87 -10.00 1.67
CA LEU A 203 9.48 -10.90 2.66
C LEU A 203 10.83 -10.43 3.24
N PRO A 204 11.72 -9.74 2.50
CA PRO A 204 13.01 -9.31 3.05
C PRO A 204 12.91 -8.34 4.25
N ILE A 205 11.74 -7.73 4.47
CA ILE A 205 11.49 -6.85 5.63
C ILE A 205 10.53 -7.49 6.66
N LYS A 206 10.31 -8.81 6.59
CA LYS A 206 9.45 -9.53 7.54
C LYS A 206 9.95 -9.32 8.97
N GLY A 207 9.11 -8.74 9.82
CA GLY A 207 9.43 -8.44 11.22
C GLY A 207 10.39 -7.27 11.43
N TYR A 208 10.88 -6.62 10.37
CA TYR A 208 11.76 -5.46 10.49
C TYR A 208 10.95 -4.23 10.91
N LEU A 209 11.61 -3.26 11.53
CA LEU A 209 11.00 -2.02 12.00
C LEU A 209 11.34 -0.86 11.08
N SER A 210 10.38 0.03 10.87
CA SER A 210 10.58 1.37 10.31
C SER A 210 9.85 2.38 11.19
N PHE A 211 10.23 3.67 11.11
CA PHE A 211 9.86 4.68 12.09
C PHE A 211 9.16 5.88 11.46
N ASP A 212 8.22 6.48 12.21
CA ASP A 212 7.41 7.61 11.77
C ASP A 212 8.12 8.94 12.11
N PRO A 213 8.59 9.70 11.10
CA PRO A 213 9.26 10.98 11.32
C PRO A 213 8.35 12.07 11.89
N ALA A 214 7.03 11.88 11.91
CA ALA A 214 6.11 12.78 12.61
C ALA A 214 6.08 12.54 14.13
N ARG A 215 6.64 11.41 14.60
CA ARG A 215 6.56 10.95 16.00
C ARG A 215 7.93 10.73 16.64
N ALA A 216 9.00 10.69 15.85
CA ALA A 216 10.38 10.57 16.30
C ALA A 216 11.28 11.53 15.52
N ASP A 217 12.44 11.84 16.09
CA ASP A 217 13.53 12.44 15.32
C ASP A 217 14.22 11.33 14.51
N VAL A 218 13.99 11.33 13.20
CA VAL A 218 14.46 10.30 12.27
C VAL A 218 15.47 10.91 11.31
N ALA A 219 16.75 10.56 11.49
CA ALA A 219 17.81 10.85 10.54
C ALA A 219 18.10 9.61 9.69
N ALA A 220 17.67 9.62 8.44
CA ALA A 220 17.85 8.53 7.48
C ALA A 220 18.61 9.00 6.24
N GLU A 221 19.67 8.28 5.85
CA GLU A 221 20.45 8.58 4.65
C GLU A 221 19.73 8.09 3.38
N LEU A 222 18.64 8.75 2.99
CA LEU A 222 17.86 8.40 1.81
C LEU A 222 18.52 8.91 0.50
N PRO A 223 18.28 8.25 -0.65
CA PRO A 223 18.67 8.79 -1.95
C PRO A 223 17.98 10.13 -2.23
N SER A 224 18.72 11.05 -2.85
CA SER A 224 18.24 12.36 -3.33
C SER A 224 17.53 12.27 -4.67
#